data_AF-A0A117STU8-F1
#
_entry.id   AF-A0A117STU8-F1
#
_cell.length_a   1.000
_cell.length_b   1.000
_cell.length_c   1.000
_cell.angle_alpha   90.00
_cell.angle_beta   90.00
_cell.angle_gamma   90.00
#
_symmetry.space_group_name_H-M   'P 1'
#
loop_
_entity.id
_entity.type
_entity.pdbx_description
1 polymer ?
#
loop_
_entity_poly.entity_id
_entity_poly.type
_entity_poly.pdbx_seq_one_letter_code
_entity_poly.pdbx_strand_id
1 'polypeptide(L)'
;MHESREDGWKYGIDAFSGKVADMISLNVVEPLVVKTQAYKAAVEAASMILRIDEIIAASKIESGSEKGKKEGEEGTGGTPGGGD
;
A
#
# COMPACT_ATOMS: atom_id res chain seq x y z
N MET A 1 -8.87 16.74 -33.33
CA MET A 1 -10.31 16.46 -33.18
C MET A 1 -10.44 15.10 -32.50
N HIS A 2 -10.51 15.06 -31.16
CA HIS A 2 -10.98 13.87 -30.46
C HIS A 2 -12.49 14.05 -30.33
N GLU A 3 -13.25 13.50 -31.27
CA GLU A 3 -14.70 13.37 -31.09
C GLU A 3 -14.94 12.25 -30.09
N SER A 4 -15.50 12.60 -28.92
CA SER A 4 -16.03 11.61 -27.98
C SER A 4 -17.27 10.97 -28.59
N ARG A 5 -17.06 9.91 -29.37
CA ARG A 5 -18.15 9.07 -29.90
C ARG A 5 -18.86 8.40 -28.72
N GLU A 6 -20.18 8.24 -28.80
CA GLU A 6 -20.98 7.61 -27.74
C GLU A 6 -20.52 6.18 -27.41
N ASP A 7 -19.96 5.47 -28.40
CA ASP A 7 -19.43 4.11 -28.26
C ASP A 7 -17.92 4.06 -28.00
N GLY A 8 -17.27 5.20 -27.74
CA GLY A 8 -15.81 5.30 -27.56
C GLY A 8 -15.27 4.40 -26.45
N TRP A 9 -16.07 4.11 -25.43
CA TRP A 9 -15.70 3.31 -24.27
C TRP A 9 -15.27 1.87 -24.59
N LYS A 10 -15.70 1.32 -25.73
CA LYS A 10 -15.36 -0.06 -26.14
C LYS A 10 -14.01 -0.16 -26.84
N TYR A 11 -13.44 0.96 -27.27
CA TYR A 11 -12.17 0.99 -27.99
C TYR A 11 -11.01 1.06 -27.00
N GLY A 12 -10.04 0.17 -27.19
CA GLY A 12 -8.83 0.08 -26.38
C GLY A 12 -7.62 -0.26 -27.24
N ILE A 13 -6.47 -0.47 -26.60
CA ILE A 13 -5.26 -0.94 -27.28
C ILE A 13 -5.20 -2.47 -27.18
N ASP A 14 -5.15 -3.14 -28.32
CA ASP A 14 -4.84 -4.57 -28.35
C ASP A 14 -3.36 -4.77 -27.97
N ALA A 15 -3.12 -5.54 -26.90
CA ALA A 15 -1.78 -5.77 -26.37
C ALA A 15 -0.85 -6.55 -27.33
N PHE A 16 -1.40 -7.30 -28.29
CA PHE A 16 -0.59 -8.06 -29.24
C PHE A 16 -0.17 -7.21 -30.44
N SER A 17 -1.09 -6.45 -31.02
CA SER A 17 -0.80 -5.61 -32.21
C SER A 17 -0.34 -4.20 -31.87
N GLY A 18 -0.58 -3.71 -30.64
CA GLY A 18 -0.31 -2.34 -30.22
C GLY A 18 -1.21 -1.29 -30.88
N LYS A 19 -2.28 -1.71 -31.56
CA LYS A 19 -3.21 -0.83 -32.30
C LYS A 19 -4.52 -0.66 -31.55
N VAL A 20 -5.24 0.42 -31.88
CA VAL A 20 -6.61 0.63 -31.39
C VAL A 20 -7.53 -0.42 -32.02
N ALA A 21 -8.29 -1.11 -31.19
CA ALA A 21 -9.29 -2.10 -31.61
C ALA A 21 -10.54 -2.04 -30.73
N ASP A 22 -11.64 -2.60 -31.23
CA ASP A 22 -12.88 -2.78 -30.47
C ASP A 22 -12.72 -3.98 -29.52
N MET A 23 -12.63 -3.72 -28.22
CA MET A 23 -12.34 -4.74 -27.21
C MET A 23 -13.51 -5.71 -27.01
N ILE A 24 -14.75 -5.25 -27.23
CA ILE A 24 -15.95 -6.10 -27.15
C ILE A 24 -15.95 -7.11 -28.30
N SER A 25 -15.60 -6.67 -29.51
CA SER A 25 -15.48 -7.56 -30.68
C SER A 25 -14.38 -8.60 -30.52
N LEU A 26 -13.32 -8.29 -29.76
CA LEU A 26 -12.26 -9.22 -29.39
C LEU A 26 -12.61 -10.09 -28.16
N ASN A 27 -13.82 -9.96 -27.62
CA ASN A 27 -14.29 -10.65 -26.42
C ASN A 27 -13.40 -10.40 -25.18
N VAL A 28 -12.80 -9.21 -25.11
CA VAL A 28 -11.98 -8.74 -23.99
C VAL A 28 -12.87 -7.90 -23.09
N VAL A 29 -13.27 -8.46 -21.95
CA VAL A 29 -14.13 -7.80 -20.96
C VAL A 29 -13.53 -7.94 -19.57
N GLU A 30 -13.78 -6.94 -18.73
CA GLU A 30 -13.34 -6.94 -17.33
C GLU A 30 -14.54 -6.74 -16.39
N PRO A 31 -14.56 -7.38 -15.22
CA PRO A 31 -15.64 -7.16 -14.26
C PRO A 31 -15.64 -5.72 -13.74
N LEU A 32 -16.83 -5.12 -13.67
CA LEU A 32 -17.03 -3.74 -13.18
C LEU A 32 -16.40 -3.51 -11.79
N VAL A 33 -16.48 -4.53 -10.92
CA VAL A 33 -15.94 -4.46 -9.54
C VAL A 33 -14.43 -4.20 -9.53
N VAL A 34 -13.69 -4.76 -10.50
CA VAL A 34 -12.24 -4.59 -10.57
C VAL A 34 -11.87 -3.15 -10.91
N LYS A 35 -12.51 -2.57 -11.93
CA LYS A 35 -12.27 -1.16 -12.32
C LYS A 35 -12.70 -0.19 -11.24
N THR A 36 -13.85 -0.43 -10.61
CA THR A 36 -14.35 0.42 -9.51
C THR A 36 -13.38 0.41 -8.34
N GLN A 37 -12.89 -0.77 -7.94
CA GLN A 37 -11.94 -0.88 -6.84
C GLN A 37 -10.58 -0.26 -7.18
N ALA A 38 -10.10 -0.44 -8.41
CA ALA A 38 -8.86 0.18 -8.87
C ALA A 38 -8.92 1.71 -8.77
N TYR A 39 -10.03 2.33 -9.18
CA TYR A 39 -10.21 3.78 -9.04
C TYR A 39 -10.27 4.23 -7.58
N LYS A 40 -11.03 3.53 -6.74
CA LYS A 40 -11.11 3.85 -5.29
C LYS A 40 -9.73 3.80 -4.64
N ALA A 41 -8.99 2.72 -4.87
CA ALA A 41 -7.65 2.54 -4.33
C ALA A 41 -6.68 3.62 -4.85
N ALA A 42 -6.74 3.96 -6.14
CA ALA A 42 -5.91 5.01 -6.71
C ALA A 42 -6.20 6.38 -6.09
N VAL A 43 -7.48 6.72 -5.90
CA VAL A 43 -7.89 7.98 -5.27
C VAL A 43 -7.47 8.04 -3.80
N GLU A 44 -7.66 6.96 -3.05
CA GLU A 44 -7.22 6.87 -1.65
C GLU A 44 -5.70 7.04 -1.53
N ALA A 45 -4.93 6.31 -2.34
CA ALA A 45 -3.47 6.40 -2.34
C ALA A 45 -2.97 7.79 -2.74
N ALA A 46 -3.52 8.37 -3.81
CA ALA A 46 -3.18 9.73 -4.23
C ALA A 46 -3.53 10.75 -3.14
N SER A 47 -4.69 10.61 -2.50
CA SER A 47 -5.11 11.47 -1.39
C SER A 47 -4.22 11.31 -0.16
N MET A 48 -3.69 10.12 0.12
CA MET A 48 -2.70 9.93 1.20
C MET A 48 -1.43 10.70 0.89
N ILE A 49 -0.88 10.56 -0.32
CA ILE A 49 0.36 11.25 -0.73
C ILE A 49 0.19 12.77 -0.67
N LEU A 50 -0.90 13.30 -1.22
CA LEU A 50 -1.17 14.75 -1.24
C LEU A 50 -1.38 15.37 0.15
N ARG A 51 -1.72 14.55 1.17
CA ARG A 51 -1.90 15.00 2.56
C ARG A 51 -0.62 14.92 3.39
N ILE A 52 0.46 14.34 2.87
CA ILE A 52 1.72 14.28 3.57
C ILE A 52 2.46 15.59 3.31
N ASP A 53 2.61 16.40 4.35
CA ASP A 53 3.37 17.65 4.28
C ASP A 53 4.87 17.39 4.45
N GLU A 54 5.25 16.62 5.49
CA GLU A 54 6.64 16.27 5.79
C GLU A 54 6.75 14.83 6.29
N ILE A 55 7.82 14.14 5.88
CA ILE A 55 8.18 12.82 6.38
C ILE A 55 9.37 12.97 7.34
N ILE A 56 9.12 12.83 8.64
CA ILE A 56 10.20 12.81 9.64
C ILE A 56 10.53 11.35 9.96
N ALA A 57 11.64 10.86 9.40
CA ALA A 57 12.15 9.54 9.72
C ALA A 57 12.96 9.59 11.02
N ALA A 58 12.48 8.94 12.08
CA ALA A 58 13.27 8.76 13.29
C ALA A 58 14.34 7.68 13.05
N SER A 59 15.61 8.07 13.01
CA SER A 59 16.71 7.12 13.15
C SER A 59 16.69 6.54 14.56
N LYS A 60 16.84 5.22 14.70
CA LYS A 60 16.99 4.56 16.01
C LYS A 60 18.10 5.27 16.77
N ILE A 61 17.77 5.94 17.87
CA ILE A 61 18.78 6.42 18.81
C ILE A 61 19.42 5.15 19.35
N GLU A 62 20.65 4.86 18.92
CA GLU A 62 21.47 3.90 19.64
C GLU A 62 21.62 4.48 21.05
N SER A 63 20.91 3.86 22.00
CA SER A 63 21.11 4.09 23.42
C SER A 63 22.60 3.91 23.70
N GLY A 64 23.30 5.04 23.84
CA GLY A 64 24.72 5.07 24.08
C GLY A 64 25.06 4.29 25.34
N SER A 65 25.85 3.24 25.17
CA SER A 65 26.90 2.78 26.08
C SER A 65 26.77 3.18 27.55
N GLU A 66 26.03 2.42 28.36
CA GLU A 66 26.37 2.28 29.79
C GLU A 66 27.41 1.17 29.94
N LYS A 67 28.69 1.51 29.71
CA LYS A 67 29.82 0.76 30.28
C LYS A 67 30.25 1.47 31.56
N GLY A 68 29.89 0.91 32.71
CA GLY A 68 30.23 1.49 34.01
C GLY A 68 30.03 0.59 35.23
N LYS A 69 30.68 -0.59 35.26
CA LYS A 69 31.29 -1.26 36.45
C LYS A 69 30.55 -1.18 37.83
N LYS A 70 30.06 -2.31 38.36
CA LYS A 70 30.69 -3.13 39.43
C LYS A 70 29.77 -4.22 40.00
N GLU A 71 30.43 -5.28 40.44
CA GLU A 71 29.99 -6.54 41.05
C GLU A 71 29.11 -6.38 42.30
N GLY A 72 28.26 -7.39 42.56
CA GLY A 72 27.57 -7.61 43.83
C GLY A 72 26.57 -8.77 43.74
N GLU A 73 26.88 -9.87 44.41
CA GLU A 73 26.06 -11.09 44.62
C GLU A 73 24.72 -10.84 45.34
N GLU A 74 23.95 -11.93 45.44
CA GLU A 74 22.77 -12.18 46.30
C GLU A 74 21.43 -11.70 45.69
N GLY A 75 20.40 -12.51 45.44
CA GLY A 75 19.99 -13.80 45.97
C GLY A 75 18.47 -13.73 46.23
N THR A 76 17.73 -14.80 45.91
CA THR A 76 16.32 -15.06 46.30
C THR A 76 15.25 -14.20 45.61
N GLY A 77 14.07 -14.66 45.17
CA GLY A 77 13.38 -15.94 45.23
C GLY A 77 11.91 -15.73 44.82
N GLY A 78 11.27 -16.75 44.24
CA GLY A 78 9.82 -16.94 44.29
C GLY A 78 8.96 -16.50 43.09
N THR A 79 8.58 -17.47 42.25
CA THR A 79 7.19 -17.59 41.75
C THR A 79 6.51 -18.66 42.63
N PRO A 80 5.19 -18.63 42.98
CA PRO A 80 4.08 -18.76 42.00
C PRO A 80 2.69 -18.17 42.40
N GLY A 81 1.74 -18.24 41.45
CA GLY A 81 0.26 -18.34 41.68
C GLY A 81 -0.50 -17.01 41.64
N GLY A 82 -1.70 -16.85 41.07
CA GLY A 82 -2.76 -17.75 40.60
C GLY A 82 -4.14 -17.21 41.07
N GLY A 83 -5.18 -17.27 40.21
CA GLY A 83 -6.60 -16.95 40.52
C GLY A 83 -7.11 -15.66 39.86
N ASP A 84 -8.26 -15.58 39.19
CA ASP A 84 -9.47 -16.43 39.10
C ASP A 84 -9.94 -16.62 37.64
#